data_AF-A0A6I6EQ56-F1
#
_entry.id   AF-A0A6I6EQ56-F1
#
_cell.length_a   1.000
_cell.length_b   1.000
_cell.length_c   1.000
_cell.angle_alpha   90.00
_cell.angle_beta   90.00
_cell.angle_gamma   90.00
#
_symmetry.space_group_name_H-M   'P 1'
#
loop_
_entity.id
_entity.type
_entity.pdbx_description
1 polymer ?
#
loop_
_entity_poly.entity_id
_entity_poly.type
_entity_poly.pdbx_seq_one_letter_code
_entity_poly.pdbx_strand_id
1 'polypeptide(L)'
;MDIRYPNPRKDEMIEIDNEEIINHINDLNPVSYISSYIIFKEDLSIKELEELRRKYSDKVRFTWVGVRTKNESDQYSYLSGFNPNFSDGSVTADNSYKNKYPYLQLVDSINEESRKNFNGSFADVYSKHFISLLKYMNDREKTVKALDSSSIKAAYYKSALSYVERNGVNIYGILVYGEAKELLKFINSENVKSIEIDAVLPSKYVN
;
A
#
# COMPACT_ATOMS: atom_id res chain seq x y z
N MET A 1 13.73 8.64 -2.07
CA MET A 1 13.27 7.32 -1.59
C MET A 1 13.09 6.47 -2.83
N ASP A 2 14.06 5.61 -3.12
CA ASP A 2 14.02 4.73 -4.29
C ASP A 2 13.29 3.45 -3.91
N ILE A 3 12.03 3.33 -4.33
CA ILE A 3 11.26 2.11 -4.13
C ILE A 3 11.75 1.10 -5.17
N ARG A 4 12.43 0.03 -4.71
CA ARG A 4 13.05 -0.97 -5.59
C ARG A 4 11.98 -1.90 -6.16
N TYR A 5 12.18 -2.29 -7.43
CA TYR A 5 11.31 -3.24 -8.11
C TYR A 5 11.50 -4.67 -7.57
N PRO A 6 10.44 -5.47 -7.43
CA PRO A 6 10.57 -6.90 -7.15
C PRO A 6 11.39 -7.56 -8.26
N ASN A 7 12.58 -8.06 -7.93
CA ASN A 7 13.41 -8.83 -8.83
C ASN A 7 12.85 -10.27 -8.88
N PRO A 8 12.70 -10.93 -10.05
CA PRO A 8 12.40 -12.35 -10.13
C PRO A 8 13.59 -13.19 -9.63
N ARG A 9 13.85 -13.17 -8.32
CA ARG A 9 14.75 -14.12 -7.66
C ARG A 9 14.03 -15.46 -7.53
N LYS A 10 14.79 -16.56 -7.58
CA LYS A 10 14.25 -17.89 -7.33
C LYS A 10 13.74 -17.97 -5.88
N ASP A 11 12.64 -18.69 -5.65
CA ASP A 11 11.99 -18.76 -4.34
C ASP A 11 12.96 -19.21 -3.23
N GLU A 12 13.87 -20.15 -3.51
CA GLU A 12 14.92 -20.59 -2.56
C GLU A 12 15.83 -19.44 -2.10
N MET A 13 16.19 -18.50 -2.98
CA MET A 13 17.01 -17.34 -2.60
C MET A 13 16.19 -16.37 -1.74
N ILE A 14 14.90 -16.23 -2.01
CA ILE A 14 14.02 -15.36 -1.23
C ILE A 14 13.86 -15.92 0.20
N GLU A 15 13.77 -17.24 0.34
CA GLU A 15 13.70 -17.88 1.65
C GLU A 15 14.98 -17.64 2.47
N ILE A 16 16.16 -17.82 1.88
CA ILE A 16 17.45 -17.54 2.54
C ILE A 16 17.53 -16.06 2.95
N ASP A 17 17.21 -15.14 2.04
CA ASP A 17 17.23 -13.69 2.32
C ASP A 17 16.26 -13.35 3.48
N ASN A 18 15.08 -13.97 3.51
CA ASN A 18 14.11 -13.76 4.59
C ASN A 18 14.62 -14.30 5.93
N GLU A 19 15.28 -15.47 5.96
CA GLU A 19 15.86 -16.03 7.18
C GLU A 19 16.93 -15.11 7.77
N GLU A 20 17.82 -14.56 6.94
CA GLU A 20 18.83 -13.59 7.37
C GLU A 20 18.19 -12.34 7.96
N ILE A 21 17.14 -11.82 7.31
CA ILE A 21 16.39 -10.66 7.80
C ILE A 21 15.68 -10.96 9.12
N ILE A 22 15.03 -12.12 9.24
CA ILE A 22 14.34 -12.52 10.48
C ILE A 22 15.35 -12.67 11.62
N ASN A 23 16.51 -13.28 11.37
CA ASN A 23 17.60 -13.38 12.35
C ASN A 23 18.10 -12.00 12.77
N HIS A 24 18.31 -11.09 11.81
CA HIS A 24 18.68 -9.72 12.13
C HIS A 24 17.65 -9.02 13.02
N ILE A 25 16.34 -9.16 12.72
CA ILE A 25 15.28 -8.57 13.55
C ILE A 25 15.24 -9.20 14.95
N ASN A 26 15.50 -10.51 15.08
CA ASN A 26 15.58 -11.18 16.38
C ASN A 26 16.73 -10.67 17.26
N ASP A 27 17.85 -10.28 16.65
CA ASP A 27 19.02 -9.74 17.37
C ASP A 27 18.83 -8.28 17.83
N LEU A 28 17.83 -7.57 17.30
CA LEU A 28 17.53 -6.20 17.70
C LEU A 28 16.85 -6.15 19.09
N ASN A 29 16.92 -4.98 19.74
CA ASN A 29 16.11 -4.75 20.93
C ASN A 29 14.61 -4.92 20.57
N PRO A 30 13.81 -5.66 21.37
CA PRO A 30 12.39 -5.90 21.09
C PRO A 30 11.55 -4.65 20.79
N VAL A 31 11.94 -3.47 21.30
CA VAL A 31 11.24 -2.19 21.06
C VAL A 31 11.83 -1.36 19.92
N SER A 32 12.86 -1.85 19.24
CA SER A 32 13.40 -1.20 18.03
C SER A 32 12.28 -1.04 17.03
N TYR A 33 12.13 0.15 16.45
CA TYR A 33 11.03 0.46 15.55
C TYR A 33 11.49 0.36 14.11
N ILE A 34 10.93 -0.60 13.38
CA ILE A 34 11.42 -1.05 12.09
C ILE A 34 10.42 -0.68 11.02
N SER A 35 10.89 -0.12 9.91
CA SER A 35 10.14 0.00 8.67
C SER A 35 10.51 -1.14 7.73
N SER A 36 9.50 -1.82 7.18
CA SER A 36 9.74 -2.95 6.27
C SER A 36 8.71 -3.02 5.15
N TYR A 37 9.20 -3.30 3.94
CA TYR A 37 8.38 -3.75 2.83
C TYR A 37 8.12 -5.25 3.00
N ILE A 38 6.86 -5.63 2.83
CA ILE A 38 6.40 -7.02 2.91
C ILE A 38 5.62 -7.32 1.64
N ILE A 39 6.02 -8.37 0.94
CA ILE A 39 5.30 -8.92 -0.23
C ILE A 39 4.61 -10.20 0.22
N PHE A 40 3.35 -10.39 -0.14
CA PHE A 40 2.59 -11.59 0.20
C PHE A 40 2.83 -12.70 -0.83
N LYS A 41 2.64 -13.95 -0.41
CA LYS A 41 2.67 -15.12 -1.32
C LYS A 41 1.53 -15.07 -2.34
N GLU A 42 0.37 -14.61 -1.90
CA GLU A 42 -0.82 -14.41 -2.71
C GLU A 42 -1.32 -12.98 -2.53
N ASP A 43 -1.86 -12.39 -3.59
CA ASP A 43 -2.44 -11.05 -3.51
C ASP A 43 -3.67 -11.08 -2.58
N LEU A 44 -3.71 -10.18 -1.61
CA LEU A 44 -4.86 -10.03 -0.72
C LEU A 44 -5.97 -9.24 -1.41
N SER A 45 -7.22 -9.65 -1.23
CA SER A 45 -8.37 -8.78 -1.53
C SER A 45 -8.38 -7.56 -0.61
N ILE A 46 -9.10 -6.51 -1.00
CA ILE A 46 -9.23 -5.31 -0.18
C ILE A 46 -9.92 -5.56 1.18
N LYS A 47 -10.73 -6.63 1.27
CA LYS A 47 -11.38 -7.04 2.53
C LYS A 47 -10.38 -7.74 3.45
N GLU A 48 -9.56 -8.63 2.92
CA GLU A 48 -8.48 -9.27 3.68
C GLU A 48 -7.48 -8.23 4.19
N LEU A 49 -7.17 -7.20 3.39
CA LEU A 49 -6.37 -6.07 3.87
C LEU A 49 -7.03 -5.35 5.06
N GLU A 50 -8.34 -5.07 4.99
CA GLU A 50 -9.07 -4.43 6.09
C GLU A 50 -9.02 -5.28 7.37
N GLU A 51 -9.25 -6.58 7.24
CA GLU A 51 -9.18 -7.53 8.36
C GLU A 51 -7.79 -7.60 8.96
N LEU A 52 -6.75 -7.67 8.12
CA LEU A 52 -5.35 -7.69 8.52
C LEU A 52 -4.97 -6.41 9.27
N ARG A 53 -5.36 -5.24 8.76
CA ARG A 53 -5.12 -3.95 9.44
C ARG A 53 -5.85 -3.87 10.77
N ARG A 54 -7.06 -4.41 10.87
CA ARG A 54 -7.81 -4.47 12.14
C ARG A 54 -7.10 -5.37 13.16
N LYS A 55 -6.62 -6.54 12.72
CA LYS A 55 -5.91 -7.53 13.55
C LYS A 55 -4.64 -6.97 14.20
N TYR A 56 -3.94 -6.06 13.52
CA TYR A 56 -2.66 -5.49 13.97
C TYR A 56 -2.70 -3.98 14.26
N SER A 57 -3.88 -3.38 14.39
CA SER A 57 -4.06 -1.92 14.45
C SER A 57 -3.28 -1.18 15.54
N ASP A 58 -3.03 -1.83 16.68
CA ASP A 58 -2.29 -1.30 17.83
C ASP A 58 -0.79 -1.64 17.81
N LYS A 59 -0.36 -2.53 16.90
CA LYS A 59 0.96 -3.18 16.90
C LYS A 59 1.82 -2.79 15.70
N VAL A 60 1.19 -2.74 14.53
CA VAL A 60 1.85 -2.53 13.24
C VAL A 60 1.10 -1.45 12.47
N ARG A 61 1.80 -0.36 12.14
CA ARG A 61 1.25 0.75 11.36
C ARG A 61 1.52 0.51 9.88
N PHE A 62 0.46 0.44 9.09
CA PHE A 62 0.53 0.36 7.63
C PHE A 62 0.67 1.78 7.09
N THR A 63 1.70 2.04 6.27
CA THR A 63 1.99 3.38 5.73
C THR A 63 1.85 3.45 4.22
N TRP A 64 1.98 2.31 3.53
CA TRP A 64 1.70 2.19 2.12
C TRP A 64 1.16 0.80 1.80
N VAL A 65 0.28 0.73 0.81
CA VAL A 65 -0.38 -0.49 0.33
C VAL A 65 -0.14 -0.58 -1.18
N GLY A 66 0.56 -1.62 -1.61
CA GLY A 66 0.87 -1.89 -3.01
C GLY A 66 -0.26 -2.64 -3.71
N VAL A 67 -0.79 -2.05 -4.78
CA VAL A 67 -1.91 -2.59 -5.56
C VAL A 67 -1.41 -3.24 -6.84
N ARG A 68 -1.94 -4.42 -7.15
CA ARG A 68 -1.70 -5.13 -8.40
C ARG A 68 -2.45 -4.43 -9.54
N THR A 69 -1.71 -4.00 -10.57
CA THR A 69 -2.28 -3.27 -11.72
C THR A 69 -2.05 -3.96 -13.06
N LYS A 70 -1.55 -5.21 -13.05
CA LYS A 70 -1.24 -6.06 -14.21
C LYS A 70 -0.93 -7.47 -13.73
N ASN A 71 -0.80 -8.44 -14.64
CA ASN A 71 -0.49 -9.82 -14.25
C ASN A 71 0.92 -9.94 -13.65
N GLU A 72 1.09 -10.89 -12.73
CA GLU A 72 2.39 -11.16 -12.07
C GLU A 72 3.47 -11.58 -13.08
N SER A 73 3.09 -12.27 -14.15
CA SER A 73 4.00 -12.69 -15.23
C SER A 73 4.54 -11.53 -16.09
N ASP A 74 3.92 -10.36 -16.04
CA ASP A 74 4.35 -9.22 -16.84
C ASP A 74 5.50 -8.48 -16.12
N GLN A 75 6.52 -7.99 -16.83
CA GLN A 75 7.59 -7.18 -16.22
C GLN A 75 7.04 -5.92 -15.54
N TYR A 76 7.39 -5.68 -14.27
CA TYR A 76 6.96 -4.49 -13.52
C TYR A 76 7.57 -3.22 -14.10
N SER A 77 6.72 -2.33 -14.63
CA SER A 77 7.14 -1.01 -15.09
C SER A 77 6.99 0.06 -14.01
N TYR A 78 5.90 0.02 -13.23
CA TYR A 78 5.67 0.98 -12.13
C TYR A 78 4.96 0.32 -10.94
N LEU A 79 5.42 0.67 -9.74
CA LEU A 79 4.75 0.33 -8.50
C LEU A 79 3.57 1.28 -8.30
N SER A 80 2.40 0.70 -8.02
CA SER A 80 1.19 1.44 -7.72
C SER A 80 0.69 1.08 -6.33
N GLY A 81 0.10 2.06 -5.66
CA GLY A 81 -0.41 1.88 -4.32
C GLY A 81 -0.96 3.18 -3.74
N PHE A 82 -1.29 3.16 -2.46
CA PHE A 82 -1.81 4.32 -1.74
C PHE A 82 -1.46 4.25 -0.25
N ASN A 83 -1.53 5.41 0.43
CA ASN A 83 -1.44 5.47 1.88
C ASN A 83 -2.84 5.16 2.48
N PRO A 84 -2.98 4.14 3.33
CA PRO A 84 -4.28 3.73 3.87
C PRO A 84 -4.71 4.51 5.13
N ASN A 85 -3.98 5.56 5.53
CA ASN A 85 -4.27 6.36 6.72
C ASN A 85 -5.01 7.64 6.35
N PHE A 86 -6.21 7.81 6.92
CA PHE A 86 -7.13 8.92 6.62
C PHE A 86 -6.56 10.31 6.93
N SER A 87 -5.58 10.41 7.83
CA SER A 87 -4.97 11.66 8.29
C SER A 87 -3.68 12.06 7.57
N ASP A 88 -3.10 11.18 6.75
CA ASP A 88 -1.72 11.33 6.27
C ASP A 88 -1.64 11.99 4.88
N GLY A 89 -2.68 12.73 4.48
CA GLY A 89 -2.79 13.36 3.15
C GLY A 89 -2.97 14.87 3.22
N SER A 90 -2.56 15.57 2.16
CA SER A 90 -2.89 16.98 1.98
C SER A 90 -4.40 17.13 1.77
N VAL A 91 -5.06 17.91 2.62
CA VAL A 91 -6.50 18.20 2.50
C VAL A 91 -6.69 19.45 1.66
N THR A 92 -7.65 19.42 0.73
CA THR A 92 -8.04 20.64 0.00
C THR A 92 -9.44 21.05 0.45
N ALA A 93 -9.70 22.35 0.47
CA ALA A 93 -11.06 22.85 0.70
C ALA A 93 -11.97 22.72 -0.54
N ASP A 94 -11.41 22.34 -1.70
CA ASP A 94 -12.18 22.14 -2.92
C ASP A 94 -12.93 20.80 -2.84
N ASN A 95 -14.25 20.85 -2.95
CA ASN A 95 -15.11 19.67 -2.93
C ASN A 95 -15.72 19.36 -4.29
N SER A 96 -15.44 20.19 -5.31
CA SER A 96 -16.06 20.12 -6.64
C SER A 96 -15.76 18.81 -7.38
N TYR A 97 -14.72 18.09 -6.96
CA TYR A 97 -14.26 16.85 -7.55
C TYR A 97 -14.90 15.58 -6.94
N LYS A 98 -15.59 15.67 -5.80
CA LYS A 98 -16.04 14.51 -5.00
C LYS A 98 -16.99 13.56 -5.75
N ASN A 99 -17.91 14.12 -6.53
CA ASN A 99 -18.85 13.32 -7.32
C ASN A 99 -18.15 12.57 -8.45
N LYS A 100 -17.07 13.13 -8.99
CA LYS A 100 -16.32 12.54 -10.10
C LYS A 100 -15.24 11.56 -9.63
N TYR A 101 -14.62 11.83 -8.49
CA TYR A 101 -13.56 11.01 -7.89
C TYR A 101 -13.86 10.81 -6.39
N PRO A 102 -14.75 9.85 -6.04
CA PRO A 102 -15.10 9.59 -4.65
C PRO A 102 -13.89 9.19 -3.82
N TYR A 103 -13.75 9.79 -2.64
CA TYR A 103 -12.63 9.59 -1.72
C TYR A 103 -11.26 9.81 -2.35
N LEU A 104 -11.14 10.68 -3.37
CA LEU A 104 -9.83 11.07 -3.90
C LEU A 104 -8.89 11.51 -2.77
N GLN A 105 -9.41 12.28 -1.81
CA GLN A 105 -8.80 12.44 -0.51
C GLN A 105 -9.45 11.45 0.45
N LEU A 106 -8.65 10.56 1.02
CA LEU A 106 -9.16 9.49 1.87
C LEU A 106 -9.90 10.05 3.10
N VAL A 107 -9.46 11.20 3.63
CA VAL A 107 -10.12 11.93 4.73
C VAL A 107 -11.61 12.25 4.45
N ASP A 108 -12.01 12.34 3.17
CA ASP A 108 -13.38 12.65 2.80
C ASP A 108 -14.36 11.58 3.27
N SER A 109 -13.92 10.34 3.48
CA SER A 109 -14.79 9.27 3.99
C SER A 109 -15.10 9.40 5.48
N ILE A 110 -14.37 10.23 6.22
CA ILE A 110 -14.51 10.41 7.67
C ILE A 110 -14.96 11.83 8.07
N ASN A 111 -15.38 12.67 7.13
CA ASN A 111 -16.01 13.95 7.45
C ASN A 111 -17.40 13.74 8.12
N GLU A 112 -17.91 14.73 8.84
CA GLU A 112 -19.10 14.56 9.71
C GLU A 112 -20.34 14.06 8.96
N GLU A 113 -20.52 14.49 7.72
CA GLU A 113 -21.64 14.07 6.87
C GLU A 113 -21.49 12.61 6.39
N SER A 114 -20.26 12.19 6.08
CA SER A 114 -19.96 10.79 5.76
C SER A 114 -20.06 9.90 7.00
N ARG A 115 -19.57 10.32 8.17
CA ARG A 115 -19.64 9.56 9.43
C ARG A 115 -21.06 9.27 9.88
N LYS A 116 -21.98 10.23 9.74
CA LYS A 116 -23.41 10.03 10.07
C LYS A 116 -24.08 8.94 9.22
N ASN A 117 -23.53 8.69 8.03
CA ASN A 117 -24.05 7.72 7.06
C ASN A 117 -23.11 6.52 6.84
N PHE A 118 -21.98 6.44 7.55
CA PHE A 118 -20.98 5.39 7.35
C PHE A 118 -21.36 4.15 8.12
N ASN A 119 -22.11 3.26 7.46
CA ASN A 119 -22.40 1.91 7.91
C ASN A 119 -21.51 0.85 7.22
N GLY A 120 -20.48 1.31 6.49
CA GLY A 120 -19.75 0.53 5.50
C GLY A 120 -18.43 -0.04 5.99
N SER A 121 -17.94 -1.04 5.24
CA SER A 121 -16.57 -1.53 5.29
C SER A 121 -15.62 -0.49 4.68
N PHE A 122 -14.44 -0.28 5.29
CA PHE A 122 -13.38 0.55 4.72
C PHE A 122 -12.81 -0.06 3.43
N ALA A 123 -13.06 -1.34 3.15
CA ALA A 123 -12.67 -1.98 1.90
C ALA A 123 -13.28 -1.28 0.67
N ASP A 124 -14.55 -0.85 0.75
CA ASP A 124 -15.21 -0.09 -0.31
C ASP A 124 -14.60 1.31 -0.47
N VAL A 125 -14.22 1.94 0.65
CA VAL A 125 -13.55 3.25 0.66
C VAL A 125 -12.19 3.15 -0.01
N TYR A 126 -11.35 2.17 0.37
CA TYR A 126 -10.03 1.99 -0.24
C TYR A 126 -10.11 1.66 -1.72
N SER A 127 -11.06 0.82 -2.12
CA SER A 127 -11.27 0.47 -3.53
C SER A 127 -11.63 1.70 -4.35
N LYS A 128 -12.61 2.49 -3.89
CA LYS A 128 -13.01 3.74 -4.55
C LYS A 128 -11.88 4.76 -4.55
N HIS A 129 -11.12 4.89 -3.46
CA HIS A 129 -9.98 5.78 -3.36
C HIS A 129 -8.92 5.48 -4.43
N PHE A 130 -8.49 4.22 -4.55
CA PHE A 130 -7.47 3.84 -5.53
C PHE A 130 -7.94 4.02 -6.98
N ILE A 131 -9.19 3.65 -7.28
CA ILE A 131 -9.79 3.89 -8.61
C ILE A 131 -9.89 5.39 -8.92
N SER A 132 -10.26 6.20 -7.93
CA SER A 132 -10.31 7.67 -8.05
C SER A 132 -8.95 8.28 -8.34
N LEU A 133 -7.87 7.79 -7.71
CA LEU A 133 -6.51 8.23 -8.02
C LEU A 133 -6.16 7.96 -9.49
N LEU A 134 -6.45 6.76 -10.00
CA LEU A 134 -6.18 6.41 -11.40
C LEU A 134 -7.03 7.23 -12.38
N LYS A 135 -8.33 7.41 -12.10
CA LYS A 135 -9.23 8.25 -12.92
C LYS A 135 -8.76 9.70 -12.94
N TYR A 136 -8.36 10.24 -11.79
CA TYR A 136 -7.86 11.60 -11.66
C TYR A 136 -6.62 11.85 -12.53
N MET A 137 -5.70 10.89 -12.57
CA MET A 137 -4.49 10.94 -13.40
C MET A 137 -4.79 10.77 -14.90
N ASN A 138 -5.67 9.83 -15.26
CA ASN A 138 -6.08 9.61 -16.66
C ASN A 138 -6.77 10.84 -17.27
N ASP A 139 -7.65 11.51 -16.51
CA ASP A 139 -8.35 12.72 -16.96
C ASP A 139 -7.42 13.93 -17.12
N ARG A 140 -6.18 13.83 -16.63
CA ARG A 140 -5.15 14.87 -16.68
C ARG A 140 -3.94 14.44 -17.51
N GLU A 141 -4.16 13.67 -18.56
CA GLU A 141 -3.12 13.15 -19.45
C GLU A 141 -2.10 14.22 -19.89
N LYS A 142 -2.54 15.45 -20.21
CA LYS A 142 -1.64 16.55 -20.57
C LYS A 142 -0.66 16.90 -19.44
N THR A 143 -1.17 17.02 -18.21
CA THR A 143 -0.35 17.30 -17.01
C THR A 143 0.59 16.13 -16.71
N VAL A 144 0.11 14.89 -16.81
CA VAL A 144 0.95 13.70 -16.60
C VAL A 144 2.12 13.67 -17.58
N LYS A 145 1.85 13.89 -18.88
CA LYS A 145 2.90 13.95 -19.91
C LYS A 145 3.90 15.08 -19.66
N ALA A 146 3.43 16.23 -19.18
CA ALA A 146 4.30 17.37 -18.90
C ALA A 146 5.21 17.14 -17.69
N LEU A 147 4.69 16.54 -16.61
CA LEU A 147 5.45 16.31 -15.37
C LEU A 147 6.46 15.16 -15.51
N ASP A 148 6.12 14.13 -16.28
CA ASP A 148 6.92 12.90 -16.35
C ASP A 148 7.67 12.73 -17.68
N SER A 149 7.52 13.69 -18.60
CA SER A 149 8.09 13.68 -19.96
C SER A 149 7.93 12.36 -20.72
N SER A 150 6.88 11.58 -20.41
CA SER A 150 6.75 10.20 -20.85
C SER A 150 5.30 9.85 -21.21
N SER A 151 5.07 9.54 -22.48
CA SER A 151 3.80 8.96 -22.95
C SER A 151 3.53 7.57 -22.33
N ILE A 152 4.58 6.90 -21.86
CA ILE A 152 4.51 5.57 -21.24
C ILE A 152 3.74 5.64 -19.92
N LYS A 153 3.94 6.67 -19.09
CA LYS A 153 3.22 6.79 -17.80
C LYS A 153 1.73 7.08 -18.00
N ALA A 154 1.36 7.87 -19.02
CA ALA A 154 -0.04 8.05 -19.39
C ALA A 154 -0.69 6.74 -19.86
N ALA A 155 0.00 5.95 -20.69
CA ALA A 155 -0.49 4.63 -21.11
C ALA A 155 -0.61 3.65 -19.93
N TYR A 156 0.35 3.71 -18.99
CA TYR A 156 0.32 2.93 -17.76
C TYR A 156 -0.95 3.19 -16.95
N TYR A 157 -1.30 4.44 -16.63
CA TYR A 157 -2.49 4.74 -15.84
C TYR A 157 -3.79 4.25 -16.50
N LYS A 158 -3.88 4.28 -17.84
CA LYS A 158 -5.01 3.71 -18.57
C LYS A 158 -5.08 2.21 -18.39
N SER A 159 -3.95 1.52 -18.60
CA SER A 159 -3.88 0.05 -18.43
C SER A 159 -4.15 -0.40 -17.00
N ALA A 160 -3.62 0.32 -16.01
CA ALA A 160 -3.81 0.06 -14.60
C ALA A 160 -5.28 0.22 -14.21
N LEU A 161 -5.95 1.29 -14.67
CA LEU A 161 -7.37 1.50 -14.41
C LEU A 161 -8.22 0.36 -14.99
N SER A 162 -7.99 0.01 -16.26
CA SER A 162 -8.71 -1.10 -16.90
C SER A 162 -8.42 -2.45 -16.23
N TYR A 163 -7.24 -2.65 -15.65
CA TYR A 163 -6.92 -3.87 -14.92
C TYR A 163 -7.73 -3.96 -13.62
N VAL A 164 -7.70 -2.92 -12.77
CA VAL A 164 -8.37 -2.97 -11.46
C VAL A 164 -9.90 -2.91 -11.58
N GLU A 165 -10.45 -2.25 -12.60
CA GLU A 165 -11.89 -2.27 -12.86
C GLU A 165 -12.38 -3.67 -13.29
N ARG A 166 -11.51 -4.50 -13.90
CA ARG A 166 -11.83 -5.87 -14.30
C ARG A 166 -11.58 -6.91 -13.22
N ASN A 167 -10.48 -6.77 -12.47
CA ASN A 167 -9.99 -7.81 -11.54
C ASN A 167 -10.22 -7.47 -10.06
N GLY A 168 -10.73 -6.27 -9.77
CA GLY A 168 -10.76 -5.72 -8.42
C GLY A 168 -9.41 -5.11 -8.00
N VAL A 169 -9.43 -4.50 -6.82
CA VAL A 169 -8.24 -3.92 -6.18
C VAL A 169 -7.63 -4.99 -5.27
N ASN A 170 -6.56 -5.62 -5.75
CA ASN A 170 -5.84 -6.67 -5.03
C ASN A 170 -4.45 -6.18 -4.60
N ILE A 171 -4.00 -6.62 -3.43
CA ILE A 171 -2.86 -6.07 -2.71
C ILE A 171 -1.73 -7.08 -2.71
N TYR A 172 -0.61 -6.73 -3.34
CA TYR A 172 0.53 -7.64 -3.40
C TYR A 172 1.53 -7.44 -2.25
N GLY A 173 1.49 -6.28 -1.60
CA GLY A 173 2.44 -5.96 -0.55
C GLY A 173 2.13 -4.66 0.18
N ILE A 174 2.88 -4.41 1.23
CA ILE A 174 2.67 -3.29 2.16
C ILE A 174 4.02 -2.74 2.63
N LEU A 175 4.02 -1.46 3.02
CA LEU A 175 5.07 -0.86 3.86
C LEU A 175 4.51 -0.68 5.26
N VAL A 176 5.16 -1.28 6.24
CA VAL A 176 4.74 -1.24 7.63
C VAL A 176 5.81 -0.66 8.53
N TYR A 177 5.38 -0.16 9.68
CA TYR A 177 6.22 0.15 10.81
C TYR A 177 5.74 -0.61 12.05
N GLY A 178 6.64 -1.26 12.77
CA GLY A 178 6.32 -1.99 13.99
C GLY A 178 7.52 -2.11 14.92
N GLU A 179 7.27 -2.35 16.20
CA GLU A 179 8.34 -2.79 17.10
C GLU A 179 8.83 -4.18 16.67
N ALA A 180 10.13 -4.44 16.79
CA ALA A 180 10.77 -5.69 16.33
C ALA A 180 9.99 -6.94 16.77
N LYS A 181 9.57 -7.00 18.04
CA LYS A 181 8.77 -8.11 18.59
C LYS A 181 7.43 -8.28 17.88
N GLU A 182 6.69 -7.20 17.64
CA GLU A 182 5.36 -7.27 17.02
C GLU A 182 5.46 -7.48 15.51
N LEU A 183 6.50 -6.94 14.87
CA LEU A 183 6.79 -7.18 13.46
C LEU A 183 7.17 -8.64 13.20
N LEU A 184 7.99 -9.27 14.06
CA LEU A 184 8.30 -10.70 13.97
C LEU A 184 7.05 -11.57 14.09
N LYS A 185 6.16 -11.24 15.04
CA LYS A 185 4.88 -11.96 15.17
C LYS A 185 4.03 -11.80 13.92
N PHE A 186 3.99 -10.61 13.33
CA PHE A 186 3.29 -10.37 12.07
C PHE A 186 3.88 -11.25 10.95
N ILE A 187 5.20 -11.18 10.73
CA ILE A 187 5.90 -11.91 9.67
C ILE A 187 5.69 -13.43 9.80
N ASN A 188 5.78 -13.96 11.02
CA ASN A 188 5.64 -15.40 11.27
C ASN A 188 4.20 -15.92 11.22
N SER A 189 3.20 -15.02 11.30
CA SER A 189 1.78 -15.41 11.33
C SER A 189 1.08 -15.27 9.98
N GLU A 190 1.64 -14.49 9.06
CA GLU A 190 1.01 -14.14 7.78
C GLU A 190 1.75 -14.79 6.61
N ASN A 191 1.07 -14.94 5.46
CA ASN A 191 1.62 -15.55 4.25
C ASN A 191 2.61 -14.62 3.53
N VAL A 192 3.76 -14.37 4.14
CA VAL A 192 4.83 -13.51 3.62
C VAL A 192 5.69 -14.26 2.59
N LYS A 193 5.89 -13.66 1.42
CA LYS A 193 6.81 -14.12 0.37
C LYS A 193 8.19 -13.51 0.56
N SER A 194 8.29 -12.19 0.70
CA SER A 194 9.57 -11.51 0.87
C SER A 194 9.48 -10.35 1.85
N ILE A 195 10.59 -10.10 2.55
CA ILE A 195 10.75 -9.00 3.50
C ILE A 195 11.93 -8.16 3.03
N GLU A 196 11.82 -6.84 3.16
CA GLU A 196 12.96 -5.93 2.99
C GLU A 196 12.88 -4.87 4.09
N ILE A 197 13.96 -4.66 4.83
CA ILE A 197 14.06 -3.60 5.83
C ILE A 197 14.41 -2.28 5.13
N ASP A 198 13.56 -1.27 5.32
CA ASP A 198 13.80 0.10 4.83
C ASP A 198 14.57 0.93 5.87
N ALA A 199 14.22 0.80 7.15
CA ALA A 199 14.86 1.53 8.23
C ALA A 199 14.72 0.83 9.59
N VAL A 200 15.68 1.05 10.48
CA VAL A 200 15.64 0.63 11.89
C VAL A 200 15.90 1.83 12.78
N LEU A 201 15.00 2.09 13.72
CA LEU A 201 15.12 3.12 14.74
C LEU A 201 15.24 2.47 16.12
N PRO A 202 15.97 3.09 17.07
CA PRO A 202 16.19 2.51 18.40
C PRO A 202 14.89 2.33 19.20
N SER A 203 13.88 3.17 18.95
CA SER A 203 12.54 3.07 19.51
C SER A 203 11.55 3.86 18.67
N LYS A 204 10.25 3.66 18.93
CA LYS A 204 9.19 4.47 18.35
C LYS A 204 9.28 5.89 18.91
N TYR A 205 9.51 6.88 18.05
CA TYR A 205 9.37 8.28 18.44
C TYR A 205 7.89 8.59 18.69
N VAL A 206 7.56 8.97 19.92
CA VAL A 206 6.27 9.55 20.27
C VAL A 206 6.40 11.06 20.08
N ASN A 207 5.91 11.57 18.95
CA ASN A 207 5.61 13.00 18.78
C ASN A 207 4.10 13.16 18.76
#